data_AF-K9RWT3-F1
#
_entry.id   AF-K9RWT3-F1
#
_cell.length_a   1.000
_cell.length_b   1.000
_cell.length_c   1.000
_cell.angle_alpha   90.00
_cell.angle_beta   90.00
_cell.angle_gamma   90.00
#
_symmetry.space_group_name_H-M   'P 1'
#
loop_
_entity.id
_entity.type
_entity.pdbx_description
1 polymer ?
#
loop_
_entity_poly.entity_id
_entity_poly.type
_entity_poly.pdbx_seq_one_letter_code
_entity_poly.pdbx_strand_id
1 'polypeptide(L)' 'METQELKALIKESLREGRLFQCQSLMPSITDEAQGEIISELGVPTDYENQELIDMTEWVKNSYQVPQIINQITGES' A
#
# COMPACT_ATOMS: atom_id res chain seq x y z
N MET A 1 32.79 -11.69 4.75
CA MET A 1 31.60 -10.96 4.28
C MET A 1 31.81 -9.50 4.59
N GLU A 2 31.81 -8.65 3.58
CA GLU A 2 32.03 -7.21 3.77
C GLU A 2 30.82 -6.54 4.42
N THR A 3 31.04 -5.45 5.15
CA THR A 3 29.96 -4.75 5.88
C THR A 3 28.84 -4.24 4.96
N GLN A 4 29.15 -3.93 3.69
CA GLN A 4 28.13 -3.51 2.72
C GLN A 4 27.25 -4.67 2.26
N GLU A 5 27.84 -5.85 2.05
CA GLU A 5 27.11 -7.08 1.71
C GLU A 5 26.14 -7.46 2.83
N LEU A 6 26.58 -7.36 4.10
CA LEU A 6 25.71 -7.61 5.25
C LEU A 6 24.53 -6.62 5.32
N LYS A 7 24.77 -5.33 5.04
CA LYS A 7 23.69 -4.31 5.03
C LYS A 7 22.69 -4.56 3.91
N ALA A 8 23.16 -4.95 2.72
CA ALA A 8 22.28 -5.30 1.61
C ALA A 8 21.42 -6.52 1.97
N LEU A 9 22.03 -7.55 2.54
CA LEU A 9 21.33 -8.76 2.97
C LEU A 9 20.26 -8.45 4.03
N ILE A 10 20.59 -7.64 5.05
CA ILE A 10 19.62 -7.24 6.08
C ILE A 10 18.44 -6.47 5.47
N LYS A 11 18.71 -5.53 4.54
CA LYS A 11 17.65 -4.78 3.86
C LYS A 11 16.72 -5.69 3.09
N GLU A 12 17.28 -6.67 2.40
CA GLU A 12 16.51 -7.64 1.61
C GLU A 12 15.66 -8.54 2.52
N SER A 13 16.25 -9.13 3.57
CA SER A 13 15.50 -9.95 4.52
C SER A 13 14.37 -9.17 5.21
N LEU A 14 14.58 -7.89 5.51
CA LEU A 14 13.53 -7.02 6.05
C LEU A 14 12.45 -6.70 5.02
N ARG A 15 12.79 -6.60 3.73
CA ARG A 15 11.83 -6.39 2.64
C ARG A 15 10.95 -7.64 2.46
N GLU A 16 11.57 -8.81 2.36
CA GLU A 16 10.88 -10.09 2.26
C GLU A 16 9.98 -10.36 3.47
N GLY A 17 10.50 -10.16 4.68
CA GLY A 17 9.74 -10.35 5.92
C GLY A 17 8.51 -9.46 6.02
N ARG A 18 8.61 -8.18 5.60
CA ARG A 18 7.45 -7.27 5.55
C ARG A 18 6.44 -7.67 4.49
N LEU A 19 6.90 -8.09 3.30
CA LEU A 19 5.99 -8.54 2.24
C LEU A 19 5.14 -9.73 2.71
N PHE A 20 5.79 -10.72 3.34
CA PHE A 20 5.10 -11.88 3.90
C PHE A 20 4.06 -11.48 4.95
N GLN A 21 4.42 -10.55 5.84
CA GLN A 21 3.49 -10.04 6.85
C GLN A 21 2.30 -9.30 6.21
N CYS A 22 2.54 -8.42 5.23
CA CYS A 22 1.47 -7.72 4.52
C CYS A 22 0.53 -8.71 3.81
N GLN A 23 1.07 -9.73 3.14
CA GLN A 23 0.27 -10.77 2.49
C GLN A 23 -0.57 -11.57 3.50
N SER A 24 -0.03 -11.82 4.69
CA SER A 24 -0.76 -12.51 5.77
C SER A 24 -1.90 -11.67 6.35
N LEU A 25 -1.81 -10.35 6.25
CA LEU A 25 -2.82 -9.40 6.74
C LEU A 25 -3.83 -8.99 5.66
N MET A 26 -3.56 -9.25 4.38
CA MET A 26 -4.50 -8.92 3.32
C MET A 26 -5.67 -9.92 3.32
N PRO A 27 -6.92 -9.43 3.36
CA PRO A 27 -8.08 -10.30 3.26
C PRO A 27 -8.15 -10.92 1.87
N SER A 28 -8.50 -12.21 1.81
CA SER A 28 -8.92 -12.82 0.55
C SER A 28 -10.26 -12.26 0.13
N ILE A 29 -10.37 -11.81 -1.13
CA ILE A 29 -11.63 -11.36 -1.71
C ILE A 29 -12.05 -12.31 -2.84
N THR A 30 -13.35 -12.42 -3.06
CA THR A 30 -13.94 -13.21 -4.15
C THR A 30 -13.83 -12.46 -5.48
N ASP A 31 -13.90 -13.19 -6.59
CA ASP A 31 -13.91 -12.59 -7.94
C ASP A 31 -15.07 -11.60 -8.15
N GLU A 32 -16.23 -11.84 -7.52
CA GLU A 32 -17.39 -10.93 -7.55
C GLU A 32 -17.05 -9.59 -6.88
N ALA A 33 -16.63 -9.60 -5.62
CA ALA A 33 -16.15 -8.42 -4.91
C ALA A 33 -14.99 -7.70 -5.63
N GLN A 34 -14.06 -8.45 -6.25
CA GLN A 34 -13.00 -7.87 -7.06
C GLN A 34 -13.56 -7.15 -8.31
N GLY A 35 -14.61 -7.71 -8.92
CA GLY A 35 -15.34 -7.10 -10.03
C GLY A 35 -16.07 -5.82 -9.63
N GLU A 36 -16.70 -5.78 -8.46
CA GLU A 36 -17.32 -4.56 -7.90
C GLU A 36 -16.28 -3.46 -7.72
N ILE A 37 -15.13 -3.78 -7.10
CA ILE A 37 -14.02 -2.84 -6.91
C ILE A 37 -13.52 -2.27 -8.25
N ILE A 38 -13.31 -3.14 -9.25
CA ILE A 38 -12.85 -2.71 -10.58
C ILE A 38 -13.91 -1.84 -11.27
N SER A 39 -15.20 -2.16 -11.10
CA SER A 39 -16.27 -1.37 -11.68
C SER A 39 -16.37 0.02 -11.06
N GLU A 40 -16.11 0.17 -9.77
CA GLU A 40 -16.19 1.45 -9.04
C GLU A 40 -14.93 2.29 -9.18
N LEU A 41 -13.75 1.66 -9.11
CA LEU A 41 -12.45 2.34 -9.01
C LEU A 41 -11.59 2.17 -10.27
N GLY A 42 -11.97 1.32 -11.22
CA GLY A 42 -11.15 1.00 -12.38
C GLY A 42 -9.99 0.05 -12.07
N VAL A 43 -9.13 -0.15 -13.06
CA VAL A 43 -7.87 -0.91 -12.91
C VAL A 43 -6.67 0.03 -12.78
N PRO A 44 -5.57 -0.40 -12.16
CA PRO A 44 -4.39 0.45 -12.00
C PRO A 44 -3.86 1.09 -13.29
N THR A 45 -4.03 0.41 -14.44
CA THR A 45 -3.60 0.92 -15.75
C THR A 45 -4.39 2.17 -16.20
N ASP A 46 -5.61 2.37 -15.68
CA ASP A 46 -6.44 3.54 -15.99
C ASP A 46 -5.84 4.85 -15.43
N TYR A 47 -4.87 4.74 -14.52
CA TYR A 47 -4.23 5.84 -13.80
C TYR A 47 -2.79 6.13 -14.27
N GLU A 48 -2.26 5.41 -15.27
CA GLU A 48 -0.86 5.54 -15.70
C GLU A 48 -0.46 6.96 -16.12
N ASN A 49 -1.41 7.71 -16.69
CA ASN A 49 -1.20 9.08 -17.16
C ASN A 49 -1.75 10.14 -16.20
N GLN A 50 -2.24 9.73 -15.02
CA GLN A 50 -2.75 10.65 -14.02
C GLN A 50 -1.61 11.19 -13.14
N GLU A 51 -1.72 12.44 -12.72
CA GLU A 51 -0.75 13.07 -11.83
C GLU A 51 -0.78 12.36 -10.47
N LEU A 52 0.37 11.78 -10.08
CA LEU A 52 0.50 11.08 -8.81
C LEU A 52 0.52 12.09 -7.67
N ILE A 53 -0.35 11.89 -6.69
CA ILE A 53 -0.37 12.69 -5.46
C ILE A 53 0.83 12.28 -4.60
N ASP A 54 1.63 13.26 -4.17
CA ASP A 54 2.74 13.04 -3.25
C ASP A 54 2.21 12.62 -1.85
N MET A 55 2.22 11.32 -1.60
CA MET A 55 1.85 10.72 -0.32
C MET A 55 3.00 10.70 0.71
N THR A 56 4.17 11.27 0.40
CA THR A 56 5.33 11.25 1.31
C THR A 56 5.04 12.03 2.59
N GLU A 57 4.15 13.03 2.54
CA GLU A 57 3.66 13.73 3.73
C GLU A 57 2.87 12.81 4.67
N TRP A 58 2.22 11.75 4.18
CA TRP A 58 1.50 10.81 5.05
C TRP A 58 2.49 9.91 5.81
N VAL A 59 3.61 9.59 5.19
CA VAL A 59 4.70 8.82 5.81
C VAL A 59 5.46 9.67 6.82
N LYS A 60 5.68 10.96 6.55
CA LYS A 60 6.30 11.88 7.51
C LYS A 60 5.43 12.09 8.76
N ASN A 61 4.11 12.02 8.59
CA ASN A 61 3.13 12.24 9.65
C ASN A 61 2.56 10.93 10.26
N SER A 62 3.26 9.79 10.09
CA SER A 62 2.86 8.39 10.42
C SER A 62 2.40 8.07 11.87
N TYR A 63 2.09 9.06 12.72
CA TYR A 63 1.39 8.85 13.99
C TYR A 63 -0.05 9.37 14.01
N GLN A 64 -0.53 9.96 12.91
CA GLN A 64 -1.93 10.30 12.75
C GLN A 64 -2.35 9.81 11.38
N VAL A 65 -2.99 8.64 11.33
CA VAL A 65 -3.76 8.22 10.15
C VAL A 65 -4.72 9.38 9.85
N PRO A 66 -4.52 10.14 8.75
CA PRO A 66 -5.27 11.36 8.54
C PRO A 66 -6.71 11.03 8.22
N GLN A 67 -7.58 11.95 8.58
CA GLN A 67 -9.05 11.94 8.47
C GLN A 67 -9.60 11.79 7.03
N ILE A 68 -8.76 11.41 6.08
CA ILE A 68 -9.08 11.08 4.69
C ILE A 68 -9.95 9.83 4.63
N ILE A 69 -9.80 8.86 5.55
CA ILE A 69 -10.75 7.74 5.64
C ILE A 69 -12.16 8.27 5.88
N ASN A 70 -12.37 9.24 6.78
CA ASN A 70 -13.68 9.81 7.06
C ASN A 70 -14.26 10.61 5.88
N GLN A 71 -13.41 11.21 5.03
CA GLN A 71 -13.86 11.89 3.81
C GLN A 71 -14.26 10.91 2.69
N ILE A 72 -13.67 9.72 2.67
CA ILE A 72 -13.99 8.67 1.70
C ILE A 72 -15.18 7.81 2.18
N THR A 73 -15.32 7.58 3.49
CA THR A 73 -16.42 6.76 4.05
C THR A 73 -17.71 7.54 4.33
N GLY A 74 -17.71 8.87 4.18
CA GLY A 74 -18.93 9.67 4.30
C GLY A 74 -19.58 9.65 5.69
N GLU A 75 -18.82 9.31 6.74
CA GLU A 75 -19.31 9.38 8.12
C GLU A 75 -18.83 10.68 8.76
N SER A 76 -19.81 11.56 9.03
CA SER A 76 -19.64 12.84 9.75
C SER A 76 -19.50 12.65 11.25
#